data_AF-A0A5N6ATB7-F1
#
_entry.id   AF-A0A5N6ATB7-F1
#
_cell.length_a   1.000
_cell.length_b   1.000
_cell.length_c   1.000
_cell.angle_alpha   90.00
_cell.angle_beta   90.00
_cell.angle_gamma   90.00
#
_symmetry.space_group_name_H-M   'P 1'
#
loop_
_entity.id
_entity.type
_entity.pdbx_description
1 polymer ?
#
loop_
_entity_poly.entity_id
_entity_poly.type
_entity_poly.pdbx_seq_one_letter_code
_entity_poly.pdbx_strand_id
1 'polypeptide(L)'
;MTDDPRDAHASGGRPRPSEAPVSRVELDARGLRALAHPVRVRLLGLLRTHGPATATRLAQRMELTSGATSYHLRQLAAAGFVAEDTERGNGRERWWRAVHQSTSFTDRELAFRELDAALGYLRSVVAAHTLLAQRALNELETLPEPWREAVSLNDAQLCLTPEEAVALRRELTEVVGRYRPHDPTAREAAPENAERVAVVFHVLPGLDGDDGLDDNGAGGAEATGTAP
;
A
#
# COMPACT_ATOMS: atom_id res chain seq x y z
N MET A 1 -31.78 -27.49 36.97
CA MET A 1 -31.66 -26.02 36.90
C MET A 1 -30.19 -25.67 36.93
N THR A 2 -29.54 -25.76 35.77
CA THR A 2 -28.43 -24.90 35.36
C THR A 2 -28.53 -24.87 33.84
N ASP A 3 -29.07 -23.76 33.35
CA ASP A 3 -29.15 -23.39 31.94
C ASP A 3 -27.73 -22.95 31.54
N ASP A 4 -27.13 -23.58 30.54
CA ASP A 4 -25.81 -23.21 30.00
C ASP A 4 -26.02 -22.53 28.64
N PRO A 5 -25.91 -21.19 28.55
CA PRO A 5 -26.10 -20.48 27.31
C PRO A 5 -24.73 -20.19 26.67
N ARG A 6 -24.30 -21.05 25.74
CA ARG A 6 -23.17 -20.75 24.84
C ARG A 6 -23.45 -21.17 23.40
N ASP A 7 -24.52 -20.62 22.86
CA ASP A 7 -24.72 -20.48 21.42
C ASP A 7 -24.85 -18.99 21.07
N ALA A 8 -23.76 -18.38 20.61
CA ALA A 8 -23.78 -17.18 19.77
C ALA A 8 -22.38 -16.91 19.17
N HIS A 9 -21.79 -17.89 18.46
CA HIS A 9 -20.76 -17.55 17.49
C HIS A 9 -21.44 -16.83 16.33
N ALA A 10 -21.37 -15.50 16.35
CA ALA A 10 -21.83 -14.62 15.30
C ALA A 10 -21.20 -15.07 13.97
N SER A 11 -22.03 -15.66 13.12
CA SER A 11 -21.69 -15.98 11.75
C SER A 11 -21.44 -14.68 11.00
N GLY A 12 -20.17 -14.30 10.89
CA GLY A 12 -19.71 -13.18 10.07
C GLY A 12 -20.03 -13.45 8.61
N GLY A 13 -21.21 -13.05 8.17
CA GLY A 13 -21.63 -13.17 6.77
C GLY A 13 -20.60 -12.52 5.86
N ARG A 14 -20.18 -13.24 4.82
CA ARG A 14 -19.25 -12.76 3.79
C ARG A 14 -19.69 -11.36 3.33
N PRO A 15 -18.81 -10.34 3.34
CA PRO A 15 -19.19 -9.00 2.92
C PRO A 15 -19.75 -9.07 1.49
N ARG A 16 -20.94 -8.50 1.29
CA ARG A 16 -21.50 -8.36 -0.06
C ARG A 16 -20.56 -7.45 -0.88
N PRO A 17 -20.29 -7.78 -2.14
CA PRO A 17 -19.52 -6.90 -3.01
C PRO A 17 -20.16 -5.52 -3.03
N SER A 18 -19.34 -4.47 -2.83
CA SER A 18 -19.81 -3.09 -2.92
C SER A 18 -20.15 -2.77 -4.38
N GLU A 19 -21.39 -2.36 -4.64
CA GLU A 19 -21.88 -2.02 -5.98
C GLU A 19 -21.36 -0.65 -6.49
N ALA A 20 -20.70 0.14 -5.65
CA ALA A 20 -20.12 1.42 -6.07
C ALA A 20 -18.71 1.20 -6.65
N PRO A 21 -18.47 1.53 -7.94
CA PRO A 21 -17.15 1.35 -8.54
C PRO A 21 -16.15 2.31 -7.90
N VAL A 22 -15.10 1.75 -7.30
CA VAL A 22 -13.91 2.48 -6.85
C VAL A 22 -13.34 3.27 -8.02
N SER A 23 -13.22 4.60 -7.89
CA SER A 23 -12.61 5.40 -8.96
C SER A 23 -11.10 5.08 -9.03
N ARG A 24 -10.71 4.32 -10.06
CA ARG A 24 -9.34 3.90 -10.34
C ARG A 24 -8.83 4.59 -11.60
N VAL A 25 -7.56 5.02 -11.60
CA VAL A 25 -6.88 5.58 -12.77
C VAL A 25 -5.67 4.73 -13.14
N GLU A 26 -5.55 4.39 -14.42
CA GLU A 26 -4.36 3.75 -14.98
C GLU A 26 -3.28 4.81 -15.22
N LEU A 27 -2.05 4.54 -14.78
CA LEU A 27 -0.94 5.47 -14.91
C LEU A 27 -0.41 5.52 -16.34
N ASP A 28 -0.42 6.71 -16.93
CA ASP A 28 0.35 7.04 -18.12
C ASP A 28 1.77 7.51 -17.76
N ALA A 29 2.58 7.86 -18.77
CA ALA A 29 3.95 8.35 -18.58
C ALA A 29 4.03 9.58 -17.65
N ARG A 30 3.05 10.48 -17.78
CA ARG A 30 2.96 11.68 -16.95
C ARG A 30 2.65 11.32 -15.50
N GLY A 31 1.73 10.38 -15.30
CA GLY A 31 1.33 9.84 -14.02
C GLY A 31 2.48 9.16 -13.29
N LEU A 32 3.26 8.34 -14.00
CA LEU A 32 4.48 7.72 -13.46
C LEU A 32 5.46 8.78 -12.95
N ARG A 33 5.83 9.76 -13.78
CA ARG A 33 6.73 10.83 -13.36
C ARG A 33 6.19 11.62 -12.17
N ALA A 34 4.89 11.89 -12.16
CA ALA A 34 4.23 12.59 -11.05
C ALA A 34 4.16 11.75 -9.77
N LEU A 35 4.20 10.43 -9.81
CA LEU A 35 4.19 9.58 -8.62
C LEU A 35 5.56 8.96 -8.29
N ALA A 36 6.59 9.24 -9.09
CA ALA A 36 7.97 8.83 -8.85
C ALA A 36 8.67 9.51 -7.66
N HIS A 37 7.93 10.23 -6.82
CA HIS A 37 8.48 10.90 -5.64
C HIS A 37 7.68 10.54 -4.38
N PRO A 38 8.36 10.12 -3.29
CA PRO A 38 7.69 9.54 -2.12
C PRO A 38 6.76 10.53 -1.42
N VAL A 39 7.14 11.81 -1.34
CA VAL A 39 6.27 12.86 -0.78
C VAL A 39 4.94 12.98 -1.54
N ARG A 40 4.95 12.83 -2.87
CA ARG A 40 3.73 12.96 -3.69
C ARG A 40 2.81 11.76 -3.51
N VAL A 41 3.36 10.54 -3.46
CA VAL A 41 2.62 9.33 -3.12
C VAL A 41 1.99 9.44 -1.73
N ARG A 42 2.76 9.92 -0.75
CA ARG A 42 2.27 10.10 0.64
C ARG A 42 1.19 11.18 0.74
N LEU A 43 1.33 12.32 0.08
CA LEU A 43 0.29 13.36 0.01
C LEU A 43 -1.01 12.83 -0.60
N LEU A 44 -0.91 12.12 -1.74
CA LEU A 44 -2.06 11.51 -2.38
C LEU A 44 -2.73 10.47 -1.48
N GLY A 45 -1.94 9.63 -0.80
CA GLY A 45 -2.43 8.66 0.17
C GLY A 45 -3.15 9.30 1.35
N LEU A 46 -2.64 10.41 1.90
CA LEU A 46 -3.31 11.15 2.98
C LEU A 46 -4.67 11.70 2.55
N LEU A 47 -4.76 12.25 1.34
CA LEU A 47 -6.02 12.78 0.80
C LEU A 47 -7.04 11.67 0.49
N ARG A 48 -6.59 10.50 0.04
CA ARG A 48 -7.44 9.31 -0.17
C ARG A 48 -7.96 8.74 1.14
N THR A 49 -7.15 8.77 2.19
CA THR A 49 -7.48 8.13 3.47
C THR A 49 -8.31 9.05 4.36
N HIS A 50 -7.97 10.33 4.44
CA HIS A 50 -8.56 11.28 5.39
C HIS A 50 -9.48 12.31 4.73
N GLY A 51 -9.61 12.26 3.41
CA GLY A 51 -10.43 13.21 2.65
C GLY A 51 -9.75 14.55 2.40
N PRO A 52 -10.52 15.58 1.98
CA PRO A 52 -9.99 16.86 1.59
C PRO A 52 -9.24 17.59 2.72
N ALA A 53 -8.12 18.23 2.40
CA ALA A 53 -7.28 18.94 3.38
C ALA A 53 -6.58 20.17 2.77
N THR A 54 -6.17 21.11 3.63
CA THR A 54 -5.36 22.27 3.23
C THR A 54 -3.87 21.93 3.20
N ALA A 55 -3.09 22.69 2.44
CA ALA A 55 -1.63 22.51 2.38
C ALA A 55 -0.97 22.63 3.77
N THR A 56 -1.46 23.54 4.63
CA THR A 56 -0.94 23.72 6.00
C THR A 56 -1.15 22.48 6.87
N ARG A 57 -2.34 21.87 6.82
CA ARG A 57 -2.63 20.64 7.59
C ARG A 57 -1.80 19.46 7.11
N LEU A 58 -1.63 19.33 5.79
CA LEU A 58 -0.78 18.30 5.20
C LEU A 58 0.70 18.51 5.56
N ALA A 59 1.17 19.76 5.52
CA ALA A 59 2.54 20.13 5.89
C ALA A 59 2.86 19.73 7.33
N GLN A 60 1.97 20.04 8.28
CA GLN A 60 2.11 19.64 9.69
C GLN A 60 2.20 18.12 9.85
N ARG A 61 1.31 17.37 9.20
CA ARG A 61 1.28 15.89 9.28
C ARG A 61 2.49 15.22 8.63
N MET A 62 3.13 15.92 7.68
CA MET A 62 4.27 15.41 6.93
C MET A 62 5.60 15.96 7.40
N GLU A 63 5.60 16.84 8.40
CA GLU A 63 6.79 17.57 8.88
C GLU A 63 7.52 18.29 7.73
N LEU A 64 6.74 18.89 6.82
CA LEU A 64 7.21 19.67 5.69
C LEU A 64 6.85 21.14 5.86
N THR A 65 7.48 22.01 5.06
CA THR A 65 7.04 23.41 4.95
C THR A 65 5.78 23.52 4.10
N SER A 66 4.95 24.54 4.37
CA SER A 66 3.76 24.83 3.55
C SER A 66 4.11 25.13 2.09
N GLY A 67 5.28 25.74 1.84
CA GLY A 67 5.79 26.03 0.49
C GLY A 67 6.10 24.75 -0.30
N ALA A 68 6.86 23.83 0.29
CA ALA A 68 7.19 22.54 -0.33
C ALA A 68 5.92 21.69 -0.55
N THR A 69 5.03 21.65 0.44
CA THR A 69 3.75 20.94 0.35
C THR A 69 2.89 21.47 -0.80
N SER A 70 2.78 22.81 -0.91
CA SER A 70 2.03 23.45 -1.99
C SER A 70 2.63 23.18 -3.37
N TYR A 71 3.96 23.11 -3.48
CA TYR A 71 4.65 22.74 -4.72
C TYR A 71 4.26 21.33 -5.17
N HIS A 72 4.33 20.35 -4.27
CA HIS A 72 3.96 18.96 -4.58
C HIS A 72 2.47 18.80 -4.92
N LEU A 73 1.57 19.50 -4.22
CA LEU A 73 0.14 19.49 -4.53
C LEU A 73 -0.14 20.06 -5.92
N ARG A 74 0.54 21.12 -6.34
CA ARG A 74 0.41 21.65 -7.71
C ARG A 74 0.90 20.66 -8.77
N GLN A 75 2.00 19.94 -8.51
CA GLN A 75 2.48 18.90 -9.43
C GLN A 75 1.46 17.76 -9.57
N LEU A 76 0.91 17.29 -8.45
CA LEU A 76 -0.15 16.28 -8.44
C LEU A 76 -1.40 16.78 -9.16
N ALA A 77 -1.76 18.05 -9.00
CA ALA A 77 -2.92 18.64 -9.64
C ALA A 77 -2.74 18.77 -11.15
N ALA A 78 -1.56 19.21 -11.58
CA ALA A 78 -1.21 19.24 -13.00
C ALA A 78 -1.35 17.84 -13.61
N ALA A 79 -0.89 16.80 -12.91
CA ALA A 79 -1.00 15.41 -13.35
C ALA A 79 -2.40 14.79 -13.14
N GLY A 80 -3.39 15.52 -12.61
CA GLY A 80 -4.78 15.06 -12.49
C GLY A 80 -5.08 14.18 -11.27
N PHE A 81 -4.16 14.03 -10.31
CA PHE A 81 -4.38 13.17 -9.13
C PHE A 81 -5.13 13.87 -7.99
N VAL A 82 -5.00 15.19 -7.91
CA VAL A 82 -5.68 16.02 -6.91
C VAL A 82 -6.34 17.21 -7.59
N ALA A 83 -7.41 17.71 -6.99
CA ALA A 83 -8.09 18.90 -7.45
C ALA A 83 -8.33 19.85 -6.27
N GLU A 84 -8.52 21.13 -6.57
CA GLU A 84 -9.04 22.07 -5.59
C GLU A 84 -10.50 21.70 -5.27
N ASP A 85 -10.83 21.70 -3.98
CA ASP A 85 -12.20 21.52 -3.49
C ASP A 85 -12.79 22.91 -3.22
N THR A 86 -13.43 23.49 -4.25
CA THR A 86 -13.98 24.85 -4.21
C THR A 86 -15.25 24.98 -3.37
N GLU A 87 -15.87 23.85 -3.03
CA GLU A 87 -17.03 23.82 -2.13
C GLU A 87 -16.61 23.98 -0.66
N ARG A 88 -15.31 23.86 -0.38
CA ARG A 88 -14.72 24.03 0.96
C ARG A 88 -13.90 25.31 1.06
N GLY A 89 -13.95 25.89 2.25
CA GLY A 89 -13.13 27.05 2.63
C GLY A 89 -13.90 28.37 2.61
N ASN A 90 -13.22 29.41 3.07
CA ASN A 90 -13.74 30.79 3.19
C ASN A 90 -13.00 31.76 2.25
N GLY A 91 -12.46 31.25 1.14
CA GLY A 91 -11.68 32.02 0.15
C GLY A 91 -10.22 32.32 0.54
N ARG A 92 -9.83 32.15 1.82
CA ARG A 92 -8.44 32.39 2.27
C ARG A 92 -7.56 31.15 2.21
N GLU A 93 -8.15 29.95 2.30
CA GLU A 93 -7.43 28.69 2.30
C GLU A 93 -7.87 27.82 1.12
N ARG A 94 -6.89 27.32 0.36
CA ARG A 94 -7.12 26.37 -0.72
C ARG A 94 -7.21 24.94 -0.17
N TRP A 95 -8.34 24.29 -0.39
CA TRP A 95 -8.58 22.89 -0.04
C TRP A 95 -8.27 21.99 -1.23
N TRP A 96 -7.66 20.85 -0.95
CA TRP A 96 -7.30 19.86 -1.96
C TRP A 96 -7.99 18.54 -1.66
N ARG A 97 -8.44 17.84 -2.71
CA ARG A 97 -9.02 16.49 -2.62
C ARG A 97 -8.37 15.56 -3.64
N ALA A 98 -8.30 14.27 -3.33
CA ALA A 98 -7.95 13.27 -4.33
C ALA A 98 -9.06 13.16 -5.40
N VAL A 99 -8.67 12.97 -6.66
CA VAL A 99 -9.61 12.79 -7.78
C VAL A 99 -10.03 11.32 -7.90
N HIS A 100 -9.08 10.41 -7.67
CA HIS A 100 -9.27 8.97 -7.77
C HIS A 100 -8.97 8.28 -6.45
N GLN A 101 -9.75 7.26 -6.08
CA GLN A 101 -9.57 6.45 -4.89
C GLN A 101 -8.35 5.51 -4.99
N SER A 102 -7.98 5.07 -6.19
CA SER A 102 -6.78 4.23 -6.40
C SER A 102 -6.06 4.51 -7.72
N THR A 103 -4.80 4.07 -7.80
CA THR A 103 -3.96 4.08 -9.01
C THR A 103 -3.62 2.64 -9.38
N SER A 104 -3.61 2.33 -10.68
CA SER A 104 -3.11 1.06 -11.22
C SER A 104 -2.01 1.32 -12.25
N PHE A 105 -1.09 0.38 -12.34
CA PHE A 105 0.00 0.41 -13.32
C PHE A 105 0.26 -1.02 -13.79
N THR A 106 -0.19 -1.30 -15.01
CA THR A 106 -0.17 -2.63 -15.63
C THR A 106 0.49 -2.65 -17.00
N ASP A 107 0.71 -1.48 -17.61
CA ASP A 107 1.37 -1.33 -18.90
C ASP A 107 2.88 -1.61 -18.80
N ARG A 108 3.26 -2.82 -19.23
CA ARG A 108 4.67 -3.27 -19.25
C ARG A 108 5.50 -2.54 -20.30
N GLU A 109 4.93 -2.21 -21.45
CA GLU A 109 5.66 -1.52 -22.51
C GLU A 109 6.02 -0.10 -22.08
N LEU A 110 5.08 0.59 -21.45
CA LEU A 110 5.34 1.88 -20.82
C LEU A 110 6.38 1.76 -19.71
N ALA A 111 6.34 0.71 -18.89
CA ALA A 111 7.34 0.47 -17.86
C ALA A 111 8.77 0.40 -18.43
N PHE A 112 8.95 -0.24 -19.59
CA PHE A 112 10.25 -0.30 -20.27
C PHE A 112 10.66 1.05 -20.87
N ARG A 113 9.73 1.78 -21.50
CA ARG A 113 10.04 3.09 -22.11
C ARG A 113 10.33 4.18 -21.06
N GLU A 114 9.72 4.10 -19.89
CA GLU A 114 9.83 5.08 -18.80
C GLU A 114 10.47 4.44 -17.56
N LEU A 115 11.53 3.64 -17.76
CA LEU A 115 12.12 2.79 -16.71
C LEU A 115 12.45 3.55 -15.41
N ASP A 116 13.10 4.71 -15.51
CA ASP A 116 13.46 5.51 -14.32
C ASP A 116 12.22 6.00 -13.56
N ALA A 117 11.18 6.44 -14.28
CA ALA A 117 9.94 6.90 -13.67
C ALA A 117 9.15 5.73 -13.07
N ALA A 118 9.13 4.57 -13.73
CA ALA A 118 8.50 3.35 -13.24
C ALA A 118 9.19 2.85 -11.96
N LEU A 119 10.52 2.77 -11.95
CA LEU A 119 11.30 2.39 -10.76
C LEU A 119 11.14 3.42 -9.63
N GLY A 120 11.18 4.72 -9.96
CA GLY A 120 10.95 5.79 -8.99
C GLY A 120 9.55 5.71 -8.35
N TYR A 121 8.53 5.37 -9.15
CA TYR A 121 7.17 5.15 -8.66
C TYR A 121 7.10 3.93 -7.74
N LEU A 122 7.63 2.78 -8.15
CA LEU A 122 7.64 1.56 -7.34
C LEU A 122 8.38 1.77 -6.02
N ARG A 123 9.55 2.41 -6.03
CA ARG A 123 10.30 2.79 -4.83
C ARG A 123 9.48 3.70 -3.90
N SER A 124 8.78 4.67 -4.46
CA SER A 124 7.92 5.59 -3.71
C SER A 124 6.73 4.87 -3.05
N VAL A 125 6.14 3.88 -3.74
CA VAL A 125 5.08 3.02 -3.20
C VAL A 125 5.59 2.17 -2.05
N VAL A 126 6.74 1.51 -2.21
CA VAL A 126 7.37 0.71 -1.15
C VAL A 126 7.65 1.58 0.08
N ALA A 127 8.25 2.77 -0.10
CA ALA A 127 8.52 3.69 1.01
C ALA A 127 7.22 4.08 1.76
N ALA A 128 6.12 4.32 1.03
CA ALA A 128 4.84 4.63 1.64
C ALA A 128 4.26 3.44 2.42
N HIS A 129 4.41 2.21 1.91
CA HIS A 129 3.98 0.99 2.61
C HIS A 129 4.79 0.72 3.87
N THR A 130 6.11 0.90 3.83
CA THR A 130 6.98 0.77 5.01
C THR A 130 6.56 1.72 6.12
N LEU A 131 6.32 2.99 5.80
CA LEU A 131 5.85 3.99 6.77
C LEU A 131 4.48 3.62 7.35
N LEU A 132 3.59 3.07 6.53
CA LEU A 132 2.27 2.62 6.96
C LEU A 132 2.36 1.44 7.94
N ALA A 133 3.20 0.45 7.62
CA ALA A 133 3.46 -0.70 8.48
C ALA A 133 4.09 -0.27 9.81
N GLN A 134 5.12 0.57 9.78
CA GLN A 134 5.75 1.12 10.98
C GLN A 134 4.74 1.86 11.88
N ARG A 135 3.86 2.67 11.28
CA ARG A 135 2.81 3.36 12.03
C ARG A 135 1.85 2.38 12.70
N ALA A 136 1.38 1.37 11.97
CA ALA A 136 0.47 0.37 12.52
C ALA A 136 1.11 -0.40 13.69
N LEU A 137 2.39 -0.76 13.57
CA LEU A 137 3.15 -1.42 14.63
C LEU A 137 3.36 -0.53 15.86
N ASN A 138 3.62 0.77 15.67
CA ASN A 138 3.77 1.73 16.77
C ASN A 138 2.46 1.95 17.55
N GLU A 139 1.31 1.75 16.91
CA GLU A 139 -0.02 1.92 17.53
C GLU A 139 -0.56 0.57 18.08
N LEU A 140 0.14 -0.56 17.89
CA LEU A 140 -0.36 -1.92 18.11
C LEU A 140 -0.88 -2.17 19.52
N GLU A 141 -0.13 -1.76 20.55
CA GLU A 141 -0.52 -1.96 21.96
C GLU A 141 -1.81 -1.20 22.33
N THR A 142 -2.13 -0.15 21.59
CA THR A 142 -3.31 0.69 21.82
C THR A 142 -4.53 0.25 21.02
N LEU A 143 -4.39 -0.70 20.09
CA LEU A 143 -5.50 -1.19 19.28
C LEU A 143 -6.44 -2.09 20.11
N PRO A 144 -7.76 -2.09 19.84
CA PRO A 144 -8.67 -3.07 20.40
C PRO A 144 -8.24 -4.51 20.08
N GLU A 145 -8.53 -5.45 20.98
CA GLU A 145 -8.08 -6.85 20.88
C GLU A 145 -8.38 -7.52 19.53
N PRO A 146 -9.60 -7.44 18.96
CA PRO A 146 -9.87 -8.04 17.65
C PRO A 146 -9.01 -7.46 16.52
N TRP A 147 -8.59 -6.20 16.63
CA TRP A 147 -7.74 -5.56 15.63
C TRP A 147 -6.26 -5.89 15.81
N ARG A 148 -5.81 -6.19 17.02
CA ARG A 148 -4.44 -6.72 17.25
C ARG A 148 -4.26 -8.08 16.59
N GLU A 149 -5.26 -8.97 16.71
CA GLU A 149 -5.25 -10.29 16.06
C GLU A 149 -5.32 -10.21 14.53
N ALA A 150 -5.93 -9.16 13.99
CA ALA A 150 -6.02 -8.94 12.55
C ALA A 150 -4.71 -8.45 11.91
N VAL A 151 -3.76 -7.91 12.71
CA VAL A 151 -2.45 -7.48 12.19
C VAL A 151 -1.61 -8.70 11.83
N SER A 152 -1.11 -8.73 10.60
CA SER A 152 -0.28 -9.84 10.11
C SER A 152 0.82 -9.33 9.17
N LEU A 153 2.03 -9.88 9.33
CA LEU A 153 3.19 -9.67 8.46
C LEU A 153 3.68 -11.05 8.01
N ASN A 154 3.11 -11.58 6.93
CA ASN A 154 3.46 -12.92 6.43
C ASN A 154 4.61 -12.85 5.41
N ASP A 155 5.53 -13.82 5.46
CA ASP A 155 6.75 -13.92 4.66
C ASP A 155 6.90 -15.30 3.99
N ALA A 156 5.86 -15.76 3.29
CA ALA A 156 5.93 -17.02 2.54
C ALA A 156 6.82 -16.91 1.28
N GLN A 157 7.78 -17.82 1.13
CA GLN A 157 8.55 -18.01 -0.10
C GLN A 157 7.89 -19.08 -0.96
N LEU A 158 7.64 -18.78 -2.25
CA LEU A 158 6.96 -19.67 -3.19
C LEU A 158 7.83 -19.90 -4.43
N CYS A 159 7.97 -21.15 -4.86
CA CYS A 159 8.55 -21.49 -6.16
C CYS A 159 7.46 -21.45 -7.23
N LEU A 160 7.41 -20.38 -8.01
CA LEU A 160 6.38 -20.14 -9.02
C LEU A 160 7.01 -19.82 -10.39
N THR A 161 6.35 -20.27 -11.45
CA THR A 161 6.59 -19.77 -12.81
C THR A 161 6.10 -18.32 -12.96
N PRO A 162 6.54 -17.57 -14.00
CA PRO A 162 6.02 -16.22 -14.27
C PRO A 162 4.50 -16.17 -14.45
N GLU A 163 3.92 -17.17 -15.10
CA GLU A 163 2.48 -17.31 -15.32
C GLU A 163 1.74 -17.51 -13.99
N GLU A 164 2.26 -18.36 -13.11
CA GLU A 164 1.70 -18.58 -11.77
C GLU A 164 1.84 -17.34 -10.88
N ALA A 165 2.94 -16.60 -10.95
CA ALA A 165 3.11 -15.35 -10.22
C ALA A 165 2.10 -14.27 -10.67
N VAL A 166 1.81 -14.20 -11.98
CA VAL A 166 0.76 -13.34 -12.54
C VAL A 166 -0.63 -13.78 -12.08
N ALA A 167 -0.90 -15.09 -12.07
CA ALA A 167 -2.15 -15.66 -11.59
C ALA A 167 -2.38 -15.34 -10.10
N LEU A 168 -1.36 -15.58 -9.25
CA LEU A 168 -1.39 -15.25 -7.83
C LEU A 168 -1.68 -13.77 -7.60
N ARG A 169 -0.97 -12.86 -8.29
CA ARG A 169 -1.23 -11.41 -8.19
C ARG A 169 -2.68 -11.06 -8.52
N ARG A 170 -3.22 -11.65 -9.59
CA ARG A 170 -4.61 -11.41 -10.02
C ARG A 170 -5.60 -11.92 -8.97
N GLU A 171 -5.40 -13.12 -8.46
CA GLU A 171 -6.27 -13.73 -7.44
C GLU A 171 -6.27 -12.93 -6.14
N LEU A 172 -5.09 -12.51 -5.65
CA LEU A 172 -4.98 -11.63 -4.49
C LEU A 172 -5.71 -10.29 -4.71
N THR A 173 -5.56 -9.71 -5.90
CA THR A 173 -6.27 -8.46 -6.25
C THR A 173 -7.79 -8.66 -6.28
N GLU A 174 -8.26 -9.78 -6.83
CA GLU A 174 -9.68 -10.13 -6.87
C GLU A 174 -10.23 -10.38 -5.46
N VAL A 175 -9.48 -11.08 -4.60
CA VAL A 175 -9.83 -11.29 -3.20
C VAL A 175 -10.05 -9.95 -2.50
N VAL A 176 -9.10 -9.01 -2.60
CA VAL A 176 -9.25 -7.66 -2.01
C VAL A 176 -10.44 -6.92 -2.63
N GLY A 177 -10.63 -7.03 -3.94
CA GLY A 177 -11.73 -6.38 -4.66
C GLY A 177 -13.14 -6.83 -4.24
N ARG A 178 -13.28 -7.96 -3.55
CA ARG A 178 -14.56 -8.43 -3.00
C ARG A 178 -14.98 -7.70 -1.72
N TYR A 179 -14.05 -7.02 -1.04
CA TYR A 179 -14.31 -6.30 0.22
C TYR A 179 -14.71 -4.84 -0.04
N ARG A 180 -15.44 -4.24 0.91
CA ARG A 180 -15.91 -2.85 0.80
C ARG A 180 -14.71 -1.89 0.70
N PRO A 181 -14.67 -0.98 -0.29
CA PRO A 181 -13.65 0.05 -0.36
C PRO A 181 -13.84 1.11 0.73
N HIS A 182 -12.73 1.73 1.16
CA HIS A 182 -12.76 2.91 2.02
C HIS A 182 -13.17 4.14 1.21
N ASP A 183 -14.21 4.84 1.65
CA ASP A 183 -14.62 6.15 1.12
C ASP A 183 -14.62 7.19 2.25
N PRO A 184 -13.66 8.14 2.27
CA PRO A 184 -13.57 9.16 3.32
C PRO A 184 -14.67 10.23 3.24
N THR A 185 -15.48 10.24 2.18
CA THR A 185 -16.56 11.21 1.96
C THR A 185 -17.95 10.66 2.25
N ALA A 186 -18.10 9.33 2.30
CA ALA A 186 -19.34 8.67 2.67
C ALA A 186 -19.57 8.77 4.18
N ARG A 187 -20.63 9.49 4.61
CA ARG A 187 -21.01 9.63 6.02
C ARG A 187 -21.64 8.37 6.62
N GLU A 188 -22.20 7.50 5.80
CA GLU A 188 -22.95 6.31 6.23
C GLU A 188 -22.73 5.17 5.23
N ALA A 189 -21.93 4.16 5.58
CA ALA A 189 -21.76 2.95 4.75
C ALA A 189 -21.08 1.77 5.47
N ALA A 190 -20.36 2.01 6.57
CA ALA A 190 -19.63 0.96 7.29
C ALA A 190 -20.41 0.53 8.55
N PRO A 191 -20.47 -0.78 8.88
CA PRO A 191 -20.92 -1.28 10.17
C PRO A 191 -20.20 -0.58 11.32
N GLU A 192 -20.86 -0.50 12.47
CA GLU A 192 -20.36 0.23 13.64
C GLU A 192 -19.00 -0.28 14.17
N ASN A 193 -18.66 -1.54 13.89
CA ASN A 193 -17.38 -2.16 14.26
C ASN A 193 -16.35 -2.25 13.12
N ALA A 194 -16.64 -1.66 11.95
CA ALA A 194 -15.73 -1.73 10.80
C ALA A 194 -14.65 -0.66 10.91
N GLU A 195 -13.39 -1.08 11.00
CA GLU A 195 -12.25 -0.17 10.93
C GLU A 195 -11.62 -0.15 9.54
N ARG A 196 -10.87 0.94 9.29
CA ARG A 196 -10.05 1.06 8.10
C ARG A 196 -8.84 0.14 8.20
N VAL A 197 -8.75 -0.83 7.30
CA VAL A 197 -7.60 -1.72 7.15
C VAL A 197 -6.82 -1.38 5.90
N ALA A 198 -5.50 -1.34 6.01
CA ALA A 198 -4.62 -1.31 4.85
C ALA A 198 -4.16 -2.73 4.52
N VAL A 199 -4.34 -3.14 3.26
CA VAL A 199 -3.82 -4.41 2.75
C VAL A 199 -2.67 -4.10 1.80
N VAL A 200 -1.49 -4.61 2.13
CA VAL A 200 -0.29 -4.50 1.31
C VAL A 200 0.23 -5.89 1.04
N PHE A 201 0.42 -6.24 -0.22
CA PHE A 201 1.16 -7.43 -0.62
C PHE A 201 2.10 -7.07 -1.76
N HIS A 202 3.30 -7.66 -1.73
CA HIS A 202 4.29 -7.54 -2.77
C HIS A 202 4.55 -8.93 -3.35
N VAL A 203 4.43 -9.07 -4.67
CA VAL A 203 4.88 -10.26 -5.39
C VAL A 203 6.15 -9.86 -6.12
N LEU A 204 7.29 -10.27 -5.58
CA LEU A 204 8.62 -9.93 -6.06
C LEU A 204 9.36 -11.23 -6.41
N PRO A 205 10.26 -11.20 -7.40
CA PRO A 205 11.16 -12.33 -7.59
C PRO A 205 12.00 -12.54 -6.32
N GLY A 206 12.23 -13.79 -5.96
CA GLY A 206 13.31 -14.13 -5.04
C GLY A 206 14.62 -13.59 -5.60
N LEU A 207 15.31 -12.79 -4.80
CA LEU A 207 16.70 -12.45 -5.09
C LEU A 207 17.50 -13.50 -4.34
N ASP A 208 17.93 -14.54 -5.04
CA ASP A 208 18.97 -15.41 -4.49
C ASP A 208 20.19 -14.51 -4.29
N GLY A 209 20.48 -14.22 -3.03
CA GLY A 209 21.72 -13.56 -2.68
C GLY A 209 22.85 -14.50 -3.05
N ASP A 210 23.81 -13.98 -3.82
CA ASP A 210 25.23 -14.27 -3.57
C ASP A 210 25.57 -13.73 -2.17
N ASP A 211 24.87 -14.22 -1.16
CA ASP A 211 25.25 -14.10 0.23
C ASP A 211 26.37 -15.11 0.33
N GLY A 212 27.62 -14.62 0.24
CA GLY A 212 28.86 -15.40 0.28
C GLY A 212 29.02 -16.26 1.53
N LEU A 213 28.12 -17.21 1.68
CA LEU A 213 28.09 -18.37 2.55
C LEU A 213 28.42 -19.59 1.68
N ASP A 214 29.46 -19.46 0.86
CA ASP A 214 30.25 -20.61 0.51
C ASP A 214 30.95 -21.07 1.80
N ASP A 215 30.35 -22.11 2.35
CA ASP A 215 30.77 -22.89 3.49
C ASP A 215 32.25 -23.27 3.38
N ASN A 216 33.06 -22.70 4.28
CA ASN A 216 34.42 -23.13 4.48
C ASN A 216 34.43 -24.44 5.29
N GLY A 217 34.57 -25.56 4.58
CA GLY A 217 35.48 -26.63 4.98
C GLY A 217 34.86 -27.93 5.50
N ALA A 218 35.03 -29.00 4.72
CA ALA A 218 35.31 -30.33 5.25
C ALA A 218 35.96 -31.27 4.21
N GLY A 219 37.18 -31.71 4.49
CA GLY A 219 37.58 -33.11 4.26
C GLY A 219 38.61 -33.38 3.15
N GLY A 220 39.85 -33.70 3.56
CA GLY A 220 40.80 -34.35 2.66
C GLY A 220 42.24 -34.39 3.14
N ALA A 221 42.49 -34.87 4.37
CA ALA A 221 43.82 -35.29 4.76
C ALA A 221 44.20 -36.57 3.99
N GLU A 222 45.22 -36.51 3.15
CA GLU A 222 45.97 -37.70 2.74
C GLU A 222 47.45 -37.52 3.08
N ALA A 223 47.81 -38.07 4.23
CA ALA A 223 49.16 -38.58 4.45
C ALA A 223 49.19 -40.03 3.96
N THR A 224 50.05 -40.33 2.99
CA THR A 224 50.65 -41.66 2.84
C THR A 224 51.96 -41.51 2.08
N GLY A 225 53.06 -41.84 2.76
CA GLY A 225 54.37 -41.95 2.12
C GLY A 225 54.62 -43.34 1.55
N THR A 226 55.59 -43.45 0.64
CA THR A 226 56.79 -44.31 0.73
C THR A 226 57.46 -44.38 -0.66
N ALA A 227 58.79 -44.41 -0.61
CA ALA A 227 59.81 -44.39 -1.67
C ALA A 227 59.72 -45.56 -2.70
N PRO A 228 60.62 -45.63 -3.70
CA PRO A 228 62.02 -46.02 -3.46
C PRO A 228 63.08 -44.96 -3.80
#